data_AF-A0A528B930-F1
#
_entry.id   AF-A0A528B930-F1
#
_cell.length_a   1.000
_cell.length_b   1.000
_cell.length_c   1.000
_cell.angle_alpha   90.00
_cell.angle_beta   90.00
_cell.angle_gamma   90.00
#
_symmetry.space_group_name_H-M   'P 1'
#
loop_
_entity.id
_entity.type
_entity.pdbx_description
1 polymer ?
#
loop_
_entity_poly.entity_id
_entity_poly.type
_entity_poly.pdbx_seq_one_letter_code
_entity_poly.pdbx_strand_id
1 'polypeptide(L)'
;RVLDSYSQRLLPLVEWEPTPQFNVRVLNDTGDYYRFFDATPHAEFLYACVQRTIEQDLPNETDFLRRYDQFRQQVNAFIDMPERVIDLLFHFLKQNGGRLSNRAREKEFAALTDEEAERMEAIYRQVFGNARER
;
A
#
# COMPACT_ATOMS: atom_id res chain seq x y z
N ARG A 1 -10.52 -14.49 -8.37
CA ARG A 1 -11.99 -14.27 -8.38
C ARG A 1 -12.66 -15.37 -7.56
N VAL A 2 -12.33 -15.46 -6.27
CA VAL A 2 -12.93 -16.47 -5.37
C VAL A 2 -14.20 -15.90 -4.74
N LEU A 3 -14.11 -14.67 -4.22
CA LEU A 3 -15.20 -13.98 -3.54
C LEU A 3 -16.45 -13.73 -4.40
N ASP A 4 -16.31 -13.62 -5.71
CA ASP A 4 -17.38 -13.38 -6.68
C ASP A 4 -17.80 -14.66 -7.44
N SER A 5 -17.11 -15.79 -7.22
CA SER A 5 -17.31 -17.02 -7.99
C SER A 5 -18.69 -17.65 -7.79
N TYR A 6 -19.27 -17.45 -6.61
CA TYR A 6 -20.59 -17.99 -6.28
C TYR A 6 -21.70 -17.07 -6.78
N SER A 7 -21.62 -15.78 -6.45
CA SER A 7 -22.64 -14.80 -6.83
C SER A 7 -22.76 -14.62 -8.34
N GLN A 8 -21.66 -14.62 -9.10
CA GLN A 8 -21.70 -14.47 -10.56
C GLN A 8 -22.59 -15.49 -11.28
N ARG A 9 -22.66 -16.72 -10.75
CA ARG A 9 -23.49 -17.78 -11.34
C ARG A 9 -24.98 -17.62 -11.01
N LEU A 10 -25.29 -16.97 -9.90
CA LEU A 10 -26.65 -16.80 -9.41
C LEU A 10 -27.32 -15.51 -9.89
N LEU A 11 -26.54 -14.45 -10.13
CA LEU A 11 -27.06 -13.14 -10.53
C LEU A 11 -28.06 -13.19 -11.70
N PRO A 12 -27.89 -14.01 -12.76
CA PRO A 12 -28.88 -14.12 -13.84
C PRO A 12 -30.24 -14.71 -13.41
N LEU A 13 -30.30 -15.39 -12.26
CA LEU A 13 -31.50 -16.04 -11.71
C LEU A 13 -32.20 -15.17 -10.65
N VAL A 14 -31.61 -14.03 -10.29
CA VAL A 14 -32.12 -13.11 -9.27
C VAL A 14 -32.77 -11.93 -9.98
N GLU A 15 -34.07 -11.77 -9.78
CA GLU A 15 -34.79 -10.59 -10.24
C GLU A 15 -34.64 -9.48 -9.19
N TRP A 16 -34.14 -8.31 -9.58
CA TRP A 16 -33.90 -7.23 -8.64
C TRP A 16 -34.08 -5.84 -9.26
N GLU A 17 -34.35 -4.85 -8.39
CA GLU A 17 -34.42 -3.43 -8.75
C GLU A 17 -33.57 -2.57 -7.78
N PRO A 18 -32.97 -1.46 -8.25
CA PRO A 18 -32.28 -0.52 -7.38
C PRO A 18 -33.29 0.26 -6.54
N THR A 19 -32.96 0.52 -5.27
CA THR A 19 -33.75 1.39 -4.41
C THR A 19 -33.26 2.84 -4.47
N PRO A 20 -34.08 3.83 -4.06
CA PRO A 20 -33.65 5.23 -3.96
C PRO A 20 -32.44 5.47 -3.02
N GLN A 21 -32.12 4.51 -2.15
CA GLN A 21 -30.97 4.56 -1.23
C GLN A 21 -29.73 3.85 -1.78
N PHE A 22 -29.68 3.55 -3.07
CA PHE A 22 -28.59 2.76 -3.68
C PHE A 22 -28.44 1.35 -3.08
N ASN A 23 -29.55 0.76 -2.63
CA ASN A 23 -29.62 -0.66 -2.25
C ASN A 23 -30.27 -1.49 -3.35
N VAL A 24 -30.35 -2.80 -3.12
CA VAL A 24 -30.98 -3.76 -4.02
C VAL A 24 -32.24 -4.31 -3.36
N ARG A 25 -33.36 -4.29 -4.08
CA ARG A 25 -34.58 -5.05 -3.71
C ARG A 25 -34.66 -6.28 -4.59
N VAL A 26 -34.69 -7.45 -3.97
CA VAL A 26 -34.90 -8.73 -4.66
C VAL A 26 -36.41 -8.98 -4.83
N LEU A 27 -36.83 -9.33 -6.03
CA LEU A 27 -38.24 -9.46 -6.45
C LEU A 27 -38.74 -10.91 -6.41
N ASN A 28 -37.84 -11.89 -6.40
CA ASN A 28 -38.15 -13.33 -6.38
C ASN A 28 -37.54 -14.06 -5.16
N ASP A 29 -38.13 -15.19 -4.76
CA ASP A 29 -37.64 -15.96 -3.61
C ASP A 29 -36.36 -16.75 -3.96
N THR A 30 -35.21 -16.19 -3.57
CA THR A 30 -33.88 -16.72 -3.88
C THR A 30 -32.99 -16.83 -2.64
N GLY A 31 -33.57 -16.70 -1.44
CA GLY A 31 -32.82 -16.69 -0.18
C GLY A 31 -32.06 -18.00 0.07
N ASP A 32 -32.61 -19.13 -0.37
CA ASP A 32 -31.99 -20.44 -0.18
C ASP A 32 -30.68 -20.61 -0.98
N TYR A 33 -30.51 -19.87 -2.08
CA TYR A 33 -29.26 -19.89 -2.84
C TYR A 33 -28.07 -19.35 -2.02
N TYR A 34 -28.31 -18.42 -1.09
CA TYR A 34 -27.24 -17.88 -0.23
C TYR A 34 -27.16 -18.54 1.14
N ARG A 35 -28.15 -19.35 1.51
CA ARG A 35 -28.24 -19.96 2.85
C ARG A 35 -27.35 -21.19 3.01
N PHE A 36 -27.22 -22.01 1.97
CA PHE A 36 -26.57 -23.33 2.06
C PHE A 36 -25.47 -23.54 1.02
N PHE A 37 -24.80 -22.47 0.60
CA PHE A 37 -23.73 -22.58 -0.39
C PHE A 37 -22.44 -23.15 0.21
N ASP A 38 -21.68 -23.85 -0.63
CA ASP A 38 -20.34 -24.29 -0.28
C ASP A 38 -19.39 -23.08 -0.22
N ALA A 39 -19.11 -22.65 1.01
CA ALA A 39 -18.21 -21.54 1.30
C ALA A 39 -16.75 -21.98 1.48
N THR A 40 -16.42 -23.27 1.34
CA THR A 40 -15.06 -23.80 1.49
C THR A 40 -14.00 -22.98 0.74
N PRO A 41 -14.15 -22.69 -0.57
CA PRO A 41 -13.14 -21.91 -1.29
C PRO A 41 -13.00 -20.47 -0.75
N HIS A 42 -14.08 -19.89 -0.22
CA HIS A 42 -14.06 -18.54 0.37
C HIS A 42 -13.30 -18.55 1.70
N ALA A 43 -13.56 -19.56 2.54
CA ALA A 43 -12.86 -19.74 3.80
C ALA A 43 -11.36 -19.97 3.57
N GLU A 44 -10.99 -20.87 2.65
CA GLU A 44 -9.59 -21.11 2.28
C GLU A 44 -8.90 -19.85 1.77
N PHE A 45 -9.58 -19.08 0.92
CA PHE A 45 -9.06 -17.79 0.44
C PHE A 45 -8.80 -16.81 1.58
N LEU A 46 -9.75 -16.65 2.51
CA LEU A 46 -9.58 -15.78 3.67
C LEU A 46 -8.42 -16.24 4.56
N TYR A 47 -8.28 -17.55 4.79
CA TYR A 47 -7.12 -18.11 5.50
C TYR A 47 -5.81 -17.82 4.80
N ALA A 48 -5.75 -17.99 3.47
CA ALA A 48 -4.56 -17.68 2.69
C ALA A 48 -4.18 -16.19 2.77
N CYS A 49 -5.18 -15.29 2.78
CA CYS A 49 -4.95 -13.86 3.03
C CYS A 49 -4.36 -13.62 4.42
N VAL A 50 -4.93 -14.22 5.47
CA VAL A 50 -4.41 -14.07 6.85
C VAL A 50 -2.98 -14.59 6.95
N GLN A 51 -2.71 -15.76 6.39
CA GLN A 51 -1.38 -16.35 6.37
C GLN A 51 -0.39 -15.42 5.67
N ARG A 52 -0.74 -14.92 4.47
CA ARG A 52 0.11 -13.95 3.74
C ARG A 52 0.38 -12.70 4.56
N THR A 53 -0.65 -12.17 5.23
CA THR A 53 -0.49 -10.98 6.07
C THR A 53 0.49 -11.22 7.22
N ILE A 54 0.42 -12.38 7.87
CA ILE A 54 1.33 -12.73 8.97
C ILE A 54 2.75 -13.01 8.46
N GLU A 55 2.90 -13.77 7.38
CA GLU A 55 4.19 -14.26 6.91
C GLU A 55 4.95 -13.25 6.04
N GLN A 56 4.24 -12.34 5.38
CA GLN A 56 4.82 -11.43 4.39
C GLN A 56 4.50 -9.98 4.70
N ASP A 57 3.22 -9.61 4.75
CA ASP A 57 2.85 -8.19 4.76
C ASP A 57 3.31 -7.49 6.06
N LEU A 58 3.04 -8.09 7.23
CA LEU A 58 3.46 -7.54 8.54
C LEU A 58 4.98 -7.48 8.71
N PRO A 59 5.77 -8.53 8.40
CA PRO A 59 7.23 -8.42 8.42
C PRO A 59 7.76 -7.34 7.48
N ASN A 60 7.25 -7.28 6.25
CA ASN A 60 7.68 -6.28 5.27
C ASN A 60 7.35 -4.85 5.72
N GLU A 61 6.16 -4.64 6.29
CA GLU A 61 5.75 -3.34 6.83
C GLU A 61 6.62 -2.94 8.03
N THR A 62 6.89 -3.88 8.93
CA THR A 62 7.76 -3.65 10.09
C THR A 62 9.17 -3.27 9.65
N ASP A 63 9.73 -3.98 8.68
CA ASP A 63 11.06 -3.69 8.14
C ASP A 63 11.10 -2.35 7.39
N PHE A 64 10.01 -2.00 6.70
CA PHE A 64 9.85 -0.70 6.07
C PHE A 64 9.85 0.43 7.11
N LEU A 65 9.06 0.32 8.19
CA LEU A 65 9.00 1.32 9.27
C LEU A 65 10.37 1.49 9.93
N ARG A 66 11.06 0.38 10.23
CA ARG A 66 12.42 0.42 10.79
C ARG A 66 13.41 1.14 9.89
N ARG A 67 13.38 0.88 8.58
CA ARG A 67 14.23 1.57 7.60
C ARG A 67 13.85 3.03 7.46
N TYR A 68 12.56 3.36 7.50
CA TYR A 68 12.09 4.73 7.47
C TYR A 68 12.62 5.55 8.65
N ASP A 69 12.52 5.00 9.86
CA ASP A 69 13.06 5.62 11.07
C ASP A 69 14.58 5.82 10.96
N GLN A 70 15.30 4.83 10.43
CA GLN A 70 16.74 4.93 10.21
C GLN A 70 17.10 6.03 9.19
N PHE A 71 16.35 6.16 8.09
CA PHE A 71 16.53 7.24 7.12
C PHE A 71 16.31 8.61 7.77
N ARG A 72 15.20 8.76 8.50
CA ARG A 72 14.85 10.00 9.18
C ARG A 72 15.91 10.41 10.21
N GLN A 73 16.40 9.47 11.01
CA GLN A 73 17.45 9.74 12.00
C GLN A 73 18.75 10.22 11.34
N GLN A 74 19.16 9.61 10.23
CA GLN A 74 20.39 10.01 9.53
C GLN A 74 20.26 11.37 8.83
N VAL A 75 19.09 11.69 8.27
CA VAL A 75 18.83 13.00 7.69
C VAL A 75 18.86 14.08 8.79
N ASN A 76 18.16 13.86 9.90
CA ASN A 76 18.12 14.81 11.03
C ASN A 76 19.48 15.01 11.71
N ALA A 77 20.35 14.00 11.70
CA ALA A 77 21.70 14.13 12.25
C ALA A 77 22.59 15.07 11.42
N PHE A 78 22.23 15.32 10.16
CA PHE A 78 22.99 16.14 9.24
C PHE A 78 22.37 17.52 9.04
N ILE A 79 21.04 17.61 8.90
CA ILE A 79 20.28 18.85 8.76
C ILE A 79 19.06 18.80 9.66
N ASP A 80 18.90 19.79 10.52
CA ASP A 80 17.66 19.96 11.28
C ASP A 80 16.57 20.49 10.35
N MET A 81 15.58 19.65 10.06
CA MET A 81 14.47 19.99 9.19
C MET A 81 13.13 19.51 9.74
N PRO A 82 12.03 20.24 9.44
CA PRO A 82 10.71 19.81 9.87
C PRO A 82 10.37 18.41 9.35
N GLU A 83 9.71 17.61 10.18
CA GLU A 83 9.31 16.23 9.86
C GLU A 83 8.57 16.10 8.53
N ARG A 84 7.67 17.04 8.24
CA ARG A 84 6.93 17.11 6.97
C ARG A 84 7.83 17.22 5.74
N VAL A 85 8.99 17.88 5.86
CA VAL A 85 9.95 18.04 4.76
C VAL A 85 10.71 16.74 4.53
N ILE A 86 11.03 16.00 5.59
CA ILE A 86 11.64 14.66 5.51
C ILE A 86 10.68 13.66 4.87
N ASP A 87 9.40 13.69 5.27
CA ASP A 87 8.37 12.85 4.67
C ASP A 87 8.25 13.14 3.16
N LEU A 88 8.22 14.43 2.79
CA LEU A 88 8.16 14.86 1.39
C LEU A 88 9.39 14.40 0.61
N LEU A 89 10.59 14.62 1.15
CA LEU A 89 11.86 14.16 0.59
C LEU A 89 11.84 12.65 0.34
N PHE A 90 11.41 11.88 1.34
CA PHE A 90 11.31 10.44 1.22
C PHE A 90 10.37 10.01 0.09
N HIS A 91 9.20 10.66 -0.04
CA HIS A 91 8.27 10.38 -1.14
C HIS A 91 8.88 10.67 -2.52
N PHE A 92 9.56 11.81 -2.68
CA PHE A 92 10.24 12.15 -3.94
C PHE A 92 11.34 11.15 -4.29
N LEU A 93 12.17 10.76 -3.31
CA LEU A 93 13.21 9.76 -3.51
C LEU A 93 12.61 8.40 -3.86
N LYS A 94 11.57 7.94 -3.14
CA LYS A 94 10.89 6.68 -3.41
C LYS A 94 10.28 6.62 -4.82
N GLN A 95 9.65 7.70 -5.27
CA GLN A 95 9.02 7.77 -6.59
C GLN A 95 10.06 7.75 -7.72
N ASN A 96 11.23 8.34 -7.50
CA ASN A 96 12.27 8.53 -8.52
C ASN A 96 13.47 7.57 -8.37
N GLY A 97 13.28 6.43 -7.69
CA GLY A 97 14.33 5.39 -7.57
C GLY A 97 15.56 5.82 -6.75
N GLY A 98 15.37 6.71 -5.78
CA GLY A 98 16.41 7.19 -4.88
C GLY A 98 17.17 8.43 -5.37
N ARG A 99 16.62 9.17 -6.34
CA ARG A 99 17.19 10.44 -6.83
C ARG A 99 16.17 11.56 -6.83
N LEU A 100 16.59 12.79 -6.55
CA LEU A 100 15.76 13.96 -6.71
C LEU A 100 15.79 14.43 -8.17
N SER A 101 14.63 14.79 -8.71
CA SER A 101 14.59 15.45 -10.02
C SER A 101 15.09 16.89 -9.92
N ASN A 102 15.65 17.44 -11.00
CA ASN A 102 16.11 18.84 -11.03
C ASN A 102 15.00 19.81 -10.59
N ARG A 103 13.76 19.57 -11.04
CA ARG A 103 12.60 20.36 -10.60
C ARG A 103 12.36 20.28 -9.09
N ALA A 104 12.48 19.09 -8.49
CA ALA A 104 12.29 18.93 -7.05
C ALA A 104 13.38 19.67 -6.27
N ARG A 105 14.64 19.58 -6.73
CA ARG A 105 15.77 20.33 -6.16
C ARG A 105 15.54 21.85 -6.24
N GLU A 106 15.09 22.36 -7.39
CA GLU A 106 14.91 23.79 -7.62
C GLU A 106 13.65 24.40 -6.98
N LYS A 107 12.60 23.60 -6.72
CA LYS A 107 11.31 24.11 -6.21
C LYS A 107 11.05 23.71 -4.76
N GLU A 108 11.01 22.41 -4.50
CA GLU A 108 10.58 21.86 -3.21
C GLU A 108 11.74 21.84 -2.20
N PHE A 109 12.98 21.72 -2.70
CA PHE A 109 14.20 21.61 -1.89
C PHE A 109 15.23 22.70 -2.23
N ALA A 110 14.78 23.88 -2.67
CA ALA A 110 15.65 24.97 -3.11
C ALA A 110 16.61 25.49 -2.02
N ALA A 111 16.30 25.21 -0.75
CA ALA A 111 17.13 25.56 0.39
C ALA A 111 18.29 24.57 0.62
N LEU A 112 18.28 23.40 -0.04
CA LEU A 112 19.36 22.43 0.04
C LEU A 112 20.45 22.75 -0.97
N THR A 113 21.70 22.65 -0.54
CA THR A 113 22.86 22.63 -1.42
C THR A 113 22.95 21.30 -2.17
N ASP A 114 23.70 21.28 -3.27
CA ASP A 114 23.91 20.05 -4.05
C ASP A 114 24.58 18.95 -3.22
N GLU A 115 25.52 19.30 -2.33
CA GLU A 115 26.18 18.35 -1.43
C GLU A 115 25.18 17.71 -0.45
N GLU A 116 24.26 18.51 0.09
CA GLU A 116 23.23 18.03 1.00
C GLU A 116 22.24 17.10 0.29
N ALA A 117 21.81 17.48 -0.91
CA ALA A 117 20.93 16.66 -1.74
C ALA A 117 21.57 15.31 -2.11
N GLU A 118 22.84 15.32 -2.55
CA GLU A 118 23.58 14.10 -2.86
C GLU A 118 23.74 13.19 -1.65
N ARG A 119 23.97 13.77 -0.47
CA ARG A 119 24.09 13.02 0.78
C ARG A 119 22.77 12.38 1.19
N MET A 120 21.64 13.07 1.03
CA MET A 120 20.31 12.50 1.27
C MET A 120 20.00 11.34 0.32
N GLU A 121 20.33 11.48 -0.97
CA GLU A 121 20.22 10.40 -1.96
C GLU A 121 21.11 9.19 -1.60
N ALA A 122 22.29 9.43 -1.05
CA ALA A 122 23.19 8.38 -0.57
C ALA A 122 22.63 7.66 0.67
N ILE A 123 22.12 8.40 1.67
CA ILE A 123 21.47 7.84 2.85
C ILE A 123 20.28 6.97 2.43
N TYR A 124 19.44 7.45 1.51
CA TYR A 124 18.32 6.68 0.98
C TYR A 124 18.79 5.38 0.33
N ARG A 125 19.81 5.43 -0.53
CA ARG A 125 20.39 4.24 -1.17
C ARG A 125 21.02 3.27 -0.17
N GLN A 126 21.66 3.77 0.88
CA GLN A 126 22.22 2.91 1.92
C GLN A 126 21.14 2.17 2.70
N VAL A 127 20.05 2.85 3.05
CA VAL A 127 18.99 2.30 3.89
C VAL A 127 18.01 1.42 3.10
N PHE A 128 17.67 1.82 1.87
CA PHE A 128 16.67 1.13 1.03
C PHE A 128 17.26 0.37 -0.17
N GLY A 129 18.50 0.64 -0.57
CA GLY A 129 19.16 -0.04 -1.70
C GLY A 129 19.63 -1.47 -1.38
N ASN A 130 19.92 -1.78 -0.11
CA ASN A 130 20.29 -3.13 0.35
C ASN A 130 19.10 -4.12 0.36
N ALA A 131 17.90 -3.69 -0.04
CA ALA A 131 16.69 -4.52 -0.07
C ALA A 131 16.61 -5.50 -1.26
N ARG A 132 17.55 -5.41 -2.21
CA ARG A 132 17.51 -6.17 -3.47
C ARG A 132 18.27 -7.51 -3.45
N GLU A 133 18.88 -7.88 -2.33
CA GLU A 133 19.59 -9.15 -2.18
C GLU A 133 18.94 -10.00 -1.08
N ARG A 134 17.85 -10.68 -1.42
CA ARG A 134 17.43 -12.00 -0.92
C ARG A 134 16.19 -12.48 -1.64
#